data_AF-A0A3D5W6U9-F1
#
_entry.id   AF-A0A3D5W6U9-F1
#
_cell.length_a   1.000
_cell.length_b   1.000
_cell.length_c   1.000
_cell.angle_alpha   90.00
_cell.angle_beta   90.00
_cell.angle_gamma   90.00
#
_symmetry.space_group_name_H-M   'P 1'
#
loop_
_entity.id
_entity.type
_entity.pdbx_description
1 polymer ?
#
loop_
_entity_poly.entity_id
_entity_poly.type
_entity_poly.pdbx_seq_one_letter_code
_entity_poly.pdbx_strand_id
1 'polypeptide(L)'
;LAVLQAGGDVTGVIPRSLVDKEIAHPGLTQMHIVDTMHERKALMASLSDGFVALPGGIGTLEELFEMWAWAQLGMHDKPCVLLNVAGYYNQLIGFLDEVAAA
;
A
#
# COMPACT_ATOMS: atom_id res chain seq x y z
N LEU A 1 9.50 8.23 12.79
CA LEU A 1 8.20 7.87 12.15
C LEU A 1 7.06 8.48 12.95
N ALA A 2 6.15 9.21 12.29
CA ALA A 2 5.07 9.96 12.94
C ALA A 2 4.13 9.07 13.78
N VAL A 3 3.83 7.85 13.31
CA VAL A 3 3.01 6.87 14.04
C VAL A 3 3.67 6.48 15.36
N LEU A 4 4.95 6.09 15.33
CA LEU A 4 5.71 5.74 16.53
C LEU A 4 5.83 6.92 17.51
N GLN A 5 6.03 8.13 16.99
CA GLN A 5 6.10 9.35 17.82
C GLN A 5 4.75 9.68 18.49
N ALA A 6 3.64 9.29 17.87
CA ALA A 6 2.31 9.37 18.43
C ALA A 6 1.97 8.19 19.37
N GLY A 7 2.91 7.26 19.61
CA GLY A 7 2.73 6.09 20.47
C GLY A 7 1.98 4.91 19.82
N GLY A 8 1.81 4.93 18.50
CA GLY A 8 1.23 3.82 17.74
C GLY A 8 2.29 2.80 17.28
N ASP A 9 1.83 1.63 16.85
CA ASP A 9 2.68 0.56 16.34
C ASP A 9 2.87 0.62 14.82
N VAL A 10 4.04 0.18 14.35
CA VAL A 10 4.35 0.08 12.92
C VAL A 10 4.93 -1.28 12.58
N THR A 11 4.24 -2.00 11.69
CA THR A 11 4.69 -3.27 11.11
C THR A 11 5.15 -3.03 9.67
N GLY A 12 6.42 -3.32 9.39
CA GLY A 12 6.98 -3.30 8.03
C GLY A 12 6.99 -4.66 7.38
N VAL A 13 6.84 -4.71 6.06
CA VAL A 13 7.03 -5.92 5.23
C VAL A 13 7.91 -5.57 4.05
N ILE A 14 9.07 -6.22 3.92
CA ILE A 14 10.09 -5.92 2.92
C ILE A 14 10.61 -7.21 2.28
N PRO A 15 10.84 -7.25 0.96
CA PRO A 15 11.48 -8.40 0.33
C PRO A 15 12.99 -8.35 0.57
N ARG A 16 13.63 -9.52 0.72
CA ARG A 16 15.06 -9.67 0.99
C ARG A 16 15.95 -8.92 0.00
N SER A 17 15.55 -8.87 -1.27
CA SER A 17 16.25 -8.15 -2.35
C SER A 17 16.32 -6.63 -2.16
N LEU A 18 15.45 -6.06 -1.31
CA LEU A 18 15.40 -4.64 -1.01
C LEU A 18 15.93 -4.31 0.40
N VAL A 19 16.24 -5.30 1.25
CA VAL A 19 16.77 -5.07 2.60
C VAL A 19 18.08 -4.26 2.59
N ASP A 20 18.93 -4.48 1.58
CA ASP A 20 20.21 -3.77 1.47
C ASP A 20 20.08 -2.42 0.72
N LYS A 21 19.00 -2.24 -0.05
CA LYS A 21 18.75 -1.03 -0.85
C LYS A 21 17.88 0.00 -0.13
N GLU A 22 16.96 -0.48 0.69
CA GLU A 22 16.13 0.33 1.56
C GLU A 22 16.72 0.25 2.96
N ILE A 23 16.97 1.40 3.57
CA ILE A 23 17.37 1.46 4.98
C ILE A 23 16.18 0.95 5.79
N ALA A 24 16.14 -0.35 6.08
CA ALA A 24 15.14 -0.95 6.95
C ALA A 24 15.12 -0.11 8.23
N HIS A 25 13.99 0.56 8.50
CA HIS A 25 13.94 1.54 9.58
C HIS A 25 14.10 0.78 10.90
N PRO A 26 15.23 0.90 11.63
CA PRO A 26 15.56 -0.01 12.73
C PRO A 26 14.71 0.20 14.00
N GLY A 27 13.70 1.07 13.92
CA GLY A 27 12.85 1.47 15.03
C GLY A 27 11.39 1.04 14.85
N LEU A 28 11.06 0.22 13.84
CA LEU A 28 9.70 -0.32 13.71
C LEU A 28 9.35 -1.24 14.89
N THR A 29 8.06 -1.31 15.24
CA THR A 29 7.56 -2.29 16.21
C THR A 29 7.83 -3.71 15.74
N GLN A 30 7.63 -3.96 14.43
CA GLN A 30 7.86 -5.25 13.80
C GLN A 30 8.33 -5.09 12.36
N MET A 31 9.19 -6.01 11.90
CA MET A 31 9.64 -6.08 10.51
C MET A 31 9.58 -7.53 10.02
N HIS A 32 8.84 -7.76 8.94
CA HIS A 32 8.82 -9.03 8.22
C HIS A 32 9.70 -8.95 6.98
N ILE A 33 10.66 -9.85 6.87
CA ILE A 33 11.47 -10.03 5.67
C ILE A 33 10.93 -11.25 4.93
N VAL A 34 10.54 -11.07 3.67
CA VAL A 34 10.02 -12.12 2.78
C VAL A 34 10.94 -12.32 1.58
N ASP A 35 10.73 -13.36 0.78
CA ASP A 35 11.66 -13.68 -0.30
C ASP A 35 11.23 -13.05 -1.64
N THR A 36 9.93 -12.75 -1.83
CA THR A 36 9.41 -12.18 -3.09
C THR A 36 8.50 -10.97 -2.90
N MET A 37 8.32 -10.18 -3.98
CA MET A 37 7.33 -9.07 -4.01
C MET A 37 5.89 -9.57 -3.86
N HIS A 38 5.57 -10.76 -4.37
CA HIS A 38 4.22 -11.32 -4.24
C HIS A 38 3.92 -11.70 -2.79
N GLU A 39 4.87 -12.36 -2.12
CA GLU A 39 4.75 -12.66 -0.69
C GLU A 39 4.63 -11.39 0.14
N ARG A 40 5.38 -10.33 -0.22
CA ARG A 40 5.32 -9.04 0.46
C ARG A 40 3.91 -8.47 0.41
N LYS A 41 3.32 -8.37 -0.80
CA LYS A 41 1.97 -7.84 -1.00
C LYS A 41 0.90 -8.71 -0.35
N ALA A 42 1.02 -10.03 -0.47
CA ALA A 42 0.09 -10.98 0.16
C ALA A 42 0.11 -10.87 1.70
N LEU A 43 1.29 -10.78 2.31
CA LEU A 43 1.41 -10.61 3.76
C LEU A 43 0.87 -9.25 4.21
N MET A 44 1.21 -8.16 3.51
CA MET A 44 0.62 -6.83 3.77
C MET A 44 -0.91 -6.87 3.70
N ALA A 45 -1.48 -7.52 2.67
CA ALA A 45 -2.92 -7.67 2.52
C ALA A 45 -3.55 -8.47 3.66
N SER A 46 -2.89 -9.53 4.15
CA SER A 46 -3.39 -10.33 5.28
C SER A 46 -3.37 -9.58 6.61
N LEU A 47 -2.37 -8.72 6.83
CA LEU A 47 -2.18 -7.95 8.06
C LEU A 47 -3.03 -6.67 8.12
N SER A 48 -3.53 -6.20 6.99
CA SER A 48 -4.23 -4.92 6.89
C SER A 48 -5.74 -5.10 6.99
N ASP A 49 -6.44 -4.16 7.63
CA ASP A 49 -7.91 -4.07 7.58
C ASP A 49 -8.41 -3.11 6.48
N GLY A 50 -7.50 -2.37 5.84
CA GLY A 50 -7.78 -1.44 4.77
C GLY A 50 -6.49 -0.91 4.14
N PHE A 51 -6.61 -0.28 2.98
CA PHE A 51 -5.48 0.18 2.18
C PHE A 51 -5.61 1.67 1.89
N VAL A 52 -4.52 2.42 2.08
CA VAL A 52 -4.47 3.86 1.79
C VAL A 52 -3.25 4.17 0.93
N ALA A 53 -3.49 4.68 -0.27
CA ALA A 53 -2.44 5.22 -1.13
C ALA A 53 -2.22 6.70 -0.82
N LEU A 54 -1.03 7.01 -0.30
CA LEU A 54 -0.51 8.37 -0.19
C LEU A 54 0.12 8.80 -1.53
N PRO A 55 0.28 10.11 -1.81
CA PRO A 55 1.00 10.59 -2.99
C PRO A 55 2.33 9.84 -3.21
N GLY A 56 2.44 9.21 -4.37
CA GLY A 56 3.51 8.26 -4.66
C GLY A 56 3.57 7.91 -6.14
N GLY A 57 4.64 7.22 -6.53
CA GLY A 57 4.90 6.86 -7.93
C GLY A 57 4.16 5.61 -8.39
N ILE A 58 4.67 5.00 -9.45
CA ILE A 58 4.06 3.82 -10.08
C ILE A 58 3.93 2.63 -9.13
N GLY A 59 4.88 2.42 -8.22
CA GLY A 59 4.82 1.34 -7.24
C GLY A 59 3.61 1.47 -6.30
N THR A 60 3.32 2.69 -5.85
CA THR A 60 2.15 2.97 -5.00
C THR A 60 0.85 2.71 -5.75
N LEU A 61 0.78 3.11 -7.02
CA LEU A 61 -0.40 2.85 -7.85
C LEU A 61 -0.57 1.36 -8.13
N GLU A 62 0.52 0.65 -8.42
CA GLU A 62 0.51 -0.81 -8.65
C GLU A 62 -0.03 -1.55 -7.43
N GLU A 63 0.46 -1.23 -6.23
CA GLU A 63 -0.03 -1.82 -4.98
C GLU A 63 -1.52 -1.53 -4.74
N LEU A 64 -1.96 -0.28 -4.96
CA LEU A 64 -3.36 0.08 -4.77
C LEU A 64 -4.28 -0.62 -5.77
N PHE A 65 -3.93 -0.61 -7.06
CA PHE A 65 -4.75 -1.22 -8.10
C PHE A 65 -4.85 -2.74 -7.94
N GLU A 66 -3.80 -3.40 -7.44
CA GLU A 66 -3.87 -4.83 -7.13
C GLU A 66 -4.89 -5.12 -6.01
N MET A 67 -4.83 -4.38 -4.90
CA MET A 67 -5.80 -4.55 -3.80
C MET A 67 -7.21 -4.20 -4.24
N TRP A 68 -7.37 -3.16 -5.07
CA TRP A 68 -8.68 -2.80 -5.60
C TRP A 68 -9.23 -3.87 -6.56
N ALA A 69 -8.40 -4.44 -7.42
CA ALA A 69 -8.81 -5.54 -8.31
C ALA A 69 -9.23 -6.78 -7.51
N TRP A 70 -8.51 -7.13 -6.44
CA TRP A 70 -8.88 -8.24 -5.55
C TRP A 70 -10.23 -8.01 -4.86
N ALA A 71 -10.50 -6.77 -4.43
CA ALA A 71 -11.81 -6.39 -3.90
C ALA A 71 -12.92 -6.58 -4.95
N GLN A 72 -12.71 -6.13 -6.20
CA GLN A 72 -13.69 -6.32 -7.28
C GLN A 72 -13.95 -7.80 -7.61
N LEU A 73 -12.94 -8.64 -7.50
CA LEU A 73 -13.05 -10.11 -7.69
C LEU A 73 -13.68 -10.82 -6.47
N GLY A 74 -14.03 -10.10 -5.40
CA GLY A 74 -14.64 -10.65 -4.20
C GLY A 74 -13.68 -11.42 -3.31
N MET A 75 -12.36 -11.21 -3.45
CA MET A 75 -11.35 -11.89 -2.62
C MET A 75 -11.23 -11.29 -1.21
N HIS A 76 -11.66 -10.04 -1.03
CA HIS A 76 -11.83 -9.37 0.26
C HIS A 76 -12.84 -8.22 0.14
N ASP A 77 -13.26 -7.67 1.27
CA ASP A 77 -14.18 -6.54 1.42
C ASP A 77 -13.53 -5.30 2.07
N LYS A 78 -12.22 -5.38 2.31
CA LYS A 78 -11.40 -4.30 2.91
C LYS A 78 -11.44 -3.01 2.07
N PRO A 79 -11.60 -1.82 2.66
CA PRO A 79 -11.64 -0.55 1.94
C PRO A 79 -10.29 -0.21 1.30
N CYS A 80 -10.33 0.35 0.09
CA CYS A 80 -9.19 0.94 -0.61
C CYS A 80 -9.40 2.46 -0.77
N VAL A 81 -8.42 3.27 -0.37
CA VAL A 81 -8.53 4.73 -0.30
C VAL A 81 -7.40 5.40 -1.08
N LEU A 82 -7.75 6.37 -1.93
CA LEU A 82 -6.82 7.34 -2.51
C LEU A 82 -6.80 8.60 -1.63
N LEU A 83 -5.68 8.88 -0.96
CA LEU A 83 -5.53 10.10 -0.19
C LEU A 83 -5.10 11.26 -1.10
N ASN A 84 -6.08 12.00 -1.63
CA ASN A 84 -5.87 13.08 -2.61
C ASN A 84 -5.36 14.39 -1.97
N VAL A 85 -4.10 14.40 -1.52
CA VAL A 85 -3.47 15.59 -0.94
C VAL A 85 -3.20 16.63 -2.03
N ALA A 86 -3.68 17.87 -1.83
CA ALA A 86 -3.44 19.00 -2.72
C ALA A 86 -3.77 18.74 -4.21
N GLY A 87 -4.72 17.83 -4.48
CA GLY A 87 -5.14 17.49 -5.83
C GLY A 87 -4.16 16.58 -6.60
N TYR A 88 -3.21 15.93 -5.92
CA TYR A 88 -2.22 15.03 -6.52
C TYR A 88 -2.85 13.97 -7.46
N TYR A 89 -4.01 13.42 -7.08
CA TYR A 89 -4.70 12.37 -7.83
C TYR A 89 -5.81 12.89 -8.74
N ASN A 90 -6.00 14.20 -8.93
CA ASN A 90 -7.12 14.74 -9.72
C ASN A 90 -7.17 14.18 -11.15
N GLN A 91 -6.02 14.08 -11.83
CA GLN A 91 -5.96 13.55 -13.18
C GLN A 91 -6.25 12.05 -13.22
N LEU A 92 -5.77 11.30 -12.22
CA LEU A 92 -6.05 9.87 -12.12
C LEU A 92 -7.54 9.62 -11.86
N ILE A 93 -8.15 10.37 -10.94
CA ILE A 93 -9.57 10.29 -10.64
C ILE A 93 -10.39 10.58 -11.91
N GLY A 94 -10.06 11.64 -12.64
CA GLY A 94 -10.73 11.95 -13.91
C GLY A 94 -10.62 10.81 -14.94
N PHE A 95 -9.45 10.19 -15.07
CA PHE A 95 -9.29 9.00 -15.92
C PHE A 95 -10.13 7.82 -15.43
N LEU A 96 -10.19 7.56 -14.12
CA LEU A 96 -10.98 6.47 -13.55
C LEU A 96 -12.49 6.69 -13.71
N ASP A 97 -12.97 7.94 -13.66
CA ASP A 97 -14.36 8.28 -13.94
C ASP A 97 -14.73 7.93 -15.39
N GLU A 98 -13.84 8.17 -16.35
CA GLU A 98 -14.03 7.75 -17.75
C GLU A 98 -14.07 6.23 -17.90
N VAL A 99 -13.18 5.51 -17.21
CA VAL A 99 -13.14 4.04 -17.22
C VAL A 99 -14.42 3.45 -16.62
N ALA A 100 -14.95 4.03 -15.54
CA ALA A 100 -16.16 3.55 -14.87
C ALA A 100 -17.45 3.83 -15.66
N ALA A 101 -17.42 4.82 -16.57
CA ALA A 101 -18.55 5.16 -17.43
C ALA A 101 -18.66 4.24 -18.67
N ALA A 102 -17.63 3.46 -18.97
CA ALA A 102 -17.56 2.52 -20.09
C ALA A 102 -18.10 1.13 -19.72
#